data_AF-A0A6N8JJN4-F1
#
_entry.id   AF-A0A6N8JJN4-F1
#
_cell.length_a   1.000
_cell.length_b   1.000
_cell.length_c   1.000
_cell.angle_alpha   90.00
_cell.angle_beta   90.00
_cell.angle_gamma   90.00
#
_symmetry.space_group_name_H-M   'P 1'
#
loop_
_entity.id
_entity.type
_entity.pdbx_description
1 polymer ?
#
loop_
_entity_poly.entity_id
_entity_poly.type
_entity_poly.pdbx_seq_one_letter_code
_entity_poly.pdbx_strand_id
1 'polypeptide(L)'
;MSKNNIESVKQSIQELAMGNYRSYPVDYGVATVETETNVESLAKGYWDSRESKEIERDERLGINFEDYNQWTREAFSAFMRNNENSLN
;
A
#
# COMPACT_ATOMS: atom_id res chain seq x y z
N MET A 1 -17.60 11.37 -5.52
CA MET A 1 -17.75 10.24 -4.58
C MET A 1 -17.18 10.68 -3.24
N SER A 2 -17.87 10.41 -2.12
CA SER A 2 -17.41 10.84 -0.80
C SER A 2 -16.06 10.20 -0.50
N LYS A 3 -15.01 11.00 -0.24
CA LYS A 3 -13.64 10.57 0.09
C LYS A 3 -13.52 9.93 1.49
N ASN A 4 -14.62 9.35 1.98
CA ASN A 4 -14.83 8.99 3.38
C ASN A 4 -15.47 7.60 3.49
N ASN A 5 -15.04 6.67 2.64
CA ASN A 5 -15.37 5.26 2.76
C ASN A 5 -14.13 4.39 2.62
N ILE A 6 -14.22 3.14 3.04
CA ILE A 6 -13.10 2.18 3.06
C ILE A 6 -12.47 2.07 1.67
N GLU A 7 -13.27 1.97 0.61
CA GLU A 7 -12.77 1.83 -0.77
C GLU A 7 -11.90 3.02 -1.20
N SER A 8 -12.29 4.24 -0.84
CA SER A 8 -11.50 5.44 -1.16
C SER A 8 -10.18 5.49 -0.39
N VAL A 9 -10.14 5.00 0.86
CA VAL A 9 -8.91 4.91 1.65
C VAL A 9 -8.00 3.84 1.06
N LYS A 10 -8.55 2.65 0.79
CA LYS A 10 -7.86 1.56 0.11
C LYS A 10 -7.20 2.04 -1.19
N GLN A 11 -7.97 2.69 -2.08
CA GLN A 11 -7.45 3.19 -3.34
C GLN A 11 -6.28 4.17 -3.12
N SER A 12 -6.40 5.08 -2.15
CA SER A 12 -5.35 6.05 -1.83
C SER A 12 -4.06 5.37 -1.36
N ILE A 13 -4.17 4.36 -0.48
CA ILE A 13 -3.01 3.58 -0.02
C ILE A 13 -2.36 2.80 -1.16
N GLN A 14 -3.17 2.20 -2.06
CA GLN A 14 -2.66 1.47 -3.21
C GLN A 14 -1.93 2.37 -4.20
N GLU A 15 -2.44 3.57 -4.46
CA GLU A 15 -1.79 4.56 -5.33
C GLU A 15 -0.44 5.02 -4.74
N LEU A 16 -0.38 5.28 -3.43
CA LEU A 16 0.86 5.61 -2.73
C LEU A 16 1.89 4.47 -2.79
N ALA A 17 1.45 3.24 -2.52
CA ALA A 17 2.29 2.05 -2.59
C ALA A 17 2.85 1.83 -4.01
N MET A 18 2.00 1.91 -5.03
CA MET A 18 2.43 1.80 -6.43
C MET A 18 3.45 2.88 -6.82
N GLY A 19 3.30 4.10 -6.31
CA GLY A 19 4.29 5.17 -6.49
C GLY A 19 5.65 4.81 -5.90
N ASN A 20 5.68 4.23 -4.70
CA ASN A 20 6.92 3.78 -4.06
C ASN A 20 7.57 2.62 -4.82
N TYR A 21 6.81 1.60 -5.21
CA TYR A 21 7.36 0.45 -5.94
C TYR A 21 8.00 0.84 -7.27
N ARG A 22 7.42 1.80 -7.99
CA ARG A 22 7.99 2.35 -9.22
C ARG A 22 9.23 3.21 -8.99
N SER A 23 9.29 3.90 -7.85
CA SER A 23 10.40 4.81 -7.52
C SER A 23 11.63 4.05 -7.01
N TYR A 24 11.43 2.86 -6.42
CA TYR A 24 12.49 2.04 -5.84
C TYR A 24 12.50 0.61 -6.44
N PRO A 25 12.76 0.47 -7.76
CA PRO A 25 12.71 -0.83 -8.42
C PRO A 25 13.76 -1.83 -7.92
N VAL A 26 14.83 -1.36 -7.26
CA VAL A 26 15.81 -2.24 -6.61
C VAL A 26 15.19 -2.98 -5.42
N ASP A 27 14.37 -2.28 -4.64
CA ASP A 27 13.78 -2.80 -3.40
C ASP A 27 12.50 -3.60 -3.65
N TYR A 28 11.84 -3.37 -4.80
CA TYR A 28 10.52 -3.93 -5.10
C TYR A 28 10.42 -4.66 -6.46
N GLY A 29 11.43 -4.57 -7.33
CA GLY A 29 11.36 -5.12 -8.69
C GLY A 29 11.40 -6.65 -8.76
N VAL A 30 11.79 -7.32 -7.68
CA VAL A 30 11.86 -8.78 -7.58
C VAL A 30 11.12 -9.22 -6.32
N ALA A 31 10.30 -10.26 -6.41
CA ALA A 31 9.62 -10.83 -5.24
C ALA A 31 10.61 -11.71 -4.44
N THR A 32 11.18 -11.13 -3.38
CA THR A 32 12.07 -11.82 -2.43
C THR A 32 11.54 -11.70 -1.00
N VAL A 33 12.10 -12.45 -0.06
CA VAL A 33 11.77 -12.32 1.39
C VAL A 33 12.10 -10.91 1.92
N GLU A 34 13.18 -10.30 1.42
CA GLU A 34 13.53 -8.93 1.73
C GLU A 34 12.46 -7.96 1.21
N THR A 35 11.96 -8.20 0.00
CA THR A 35 10.87 -7.41 -0.59
C THR A 35 9.59 -7.49 0.24
N GLU A 36 9.21 -8.66 0.74
CA GLU A 36 8.06 -8.80 1.63
C GLU A 36 8.22 -7.98 2.91
N THR A 37 9.44 -7.96 3.47
CA THR A 37 9.78 -7.13 4.64
C THR A 37 9.70 -5.64 4.30
N ASN A 38 10.13 -5.24 3.10
CA ASN A 38 10.07 -3.85 2.62
C ASN A 38 8.62 -3.40 2.39
N VAL A 39 7.75 -4.28 1.89
CA VAL A 39 6.31 -4.03 1.70
C VAL A 39 5.61 -3.82 3.05
N GLU A 40 5.90 -4.66 4.05
CA GLU A 40 5.34 -4.50 5.39
C GLU A 40 5.86 -3.25 6.10
N SER A 41 7.15 -2.96 5.96
CA SER A 41 7.77 -1.74 6.50
C SER A 41 7.16 -0.48 5.88
N LEU A 42 6.84 -0.51 4.58
CA LEU A 42 6.15 0.58 3.90
C LEU A 42 4.73 0.79 4.44
N ALA A 43 3.96 -0.30 4.62
CA ALA A 43 2.63 -0.23 5.21
C ALA A 43 2.66 0.36 6.62
N LYS A 44 3.65 -0.04 7.42
CA LYS A 44 3.88 0.52 8.76
C LYS A 44 4.22 2.00 8.70
N GLY A 45 5.07 2.41 7.76
CA GLY A 45 5.37 3.82 7.52
C GLY A 45 4.12 4.65 7.28
N TYR A 46 3.21 4.18 6.42
CA TYR A 46 1.93 4.85 6.18
C TYR A 46 1.03 4.89 7.42
N TRP A 47 0.96 3.81 8.18
CA TRP A 47 0.15 3.73 9.39
C TRP A 47 0.64 4.67 10.50
N ASP A 48 1.96 4.73 10.69
CA ASP A 48 2.61 5.54 11.72
C ASP A 48 2.63 7.04 11.34
N SER A 49 2.54 7.36 10.05
CA SER A 49 2.58 8.76 9.55
C SER A 49 1.20 9.42 9.39
N ARG A 50 0.11 8.78 9.82
CA ARG A 50 -1.25 9.32 9.65
C ARG A 50 -1.44 10.62 10.44
N GLU A 51 -2.07 11.59 9.81
CA GLU A 51 -2.50 12.81 10.49
C GLU A 51 -3.74 12.55 11.39
N SER A 52 -4.00 13.42 12.37
CA SER A 52 -5.14 13.27 13.30
C SER A 52 -6.48 13.06 12.59
N LYS A 53 -6.73 13.77 11.49
CA LYS A 53 -7.95 13.62 10.67
C LYS A 53 -8.08 12.22 10.02
N GLU A 54 -6.95 11.58 9.75
CA GLU A 54 -6.88 10.25 9.12
C GLU A 54 -7.03 9.16 10.18
N ILE A 55 -6.48 9.37 11.37
CA ILE A 55 -6.71 8.51 12.54
C ILE A 55 -8.22 8.49 12.86
N GLU A 56 -8.86 9.65 13.01
CA GLU A 56 -10.31 9.74 13.28
C GLU A 56 -11.16 9.09 12.17
N ARG A 57 -10.77 9.28 10.90
CA ARG A 57 -11.44 8.65 9.76
C ARG A 57 -11.33 7.13 9.86
N ASP A 58 -10.13 6.62 10.09
CA ASP A 58 -9.85 5.18 10.10
C ASP A 58 -10.56 4.50 11.28
N GLU A 59 -10.53 5.10 12.47
CA GLU A 59 -11.27 4.64 13.64
C GLU A 59 -12.78 4.55 13.36
N ARG A 60 -13.36 5.60 12.77
CA ARG A 60 -14.79 5.62 12.40
C ARG A 60 -15.15 4.56 11.37
N LEU A 61 -14.22 4.23 10.47
CA LEU A 61 -14.42 3.24 9.41
C LEU A 61 -14.04 1.81 9.86
N GLY A 62 -13.50 1.64 11.07
CA GLY A 62 -13.01 0.36 11.58
C GLY A 62 -11.73 -0.14 10.88
N ILE A 63 -10.96 0.77 10.28
CA ILE A 63 -9.73 0.46 9.56
C ILE A 63 -8.59 0.29 10.57
N ASN A 64 -7.86 -0.82 10.45
CA ASN A 64 -6.74 -1.19 11.30
C ASN A 64 -5.42 -1.31 10.50
N PHE A 65 -4.34 -1.65 11.19
CA PHE A 65 -3.04 -1.80 10.55
C PHE A 65 -3.03 -2.95 9.55
N GLU A 66 -3.74 -4.05 9.85
CA GLU A 66 -3.85 -5.22 8.99
C GLU A 66 -4.46 -4.85 7.63
N ASP A 67 -5.42 -3.92 7.60
CA ASP A 67 -5.97 -3.37 6.37
C ASP A 67 -4.92 -2.63 5.53
N TYR A 68 -4.13 -1.75 6.17
CA TYR A 68 -3.04 -1.03 5.49
C TYR A 68 -2.00 -2.00 4.91
N ASN A 69 -1.62 -3.01 5.69
CA ASN A 69 -0.68 -4.06 5.26
C ASN A 69 -1.27 -4.84 4.07
N GLN A 70 -2.53 -5.27 4.16
CA GLN A 70 -3.22 -6.00 3.11
C GLN A 70 -3.31 -5.18 1.82
N TRP A 71 -3.73 -3.91 1.88
CA TRP A 71 -3.86 -3.06 0.70
C TRP A 71 -2.50 -2.77 0.04
N THR A 72 -1.46 -2.61 0.84
CA THR A 72 -0.08 -2.42 0.36
C THR A 72 0.44 -3.68 -0.36
N ARG A 73 0.13 -4.87 0.17
CA ARG A 73 0.43 -6.18 -0.46
C ARG A 73 -0.37 -6.43 -1.75
N GLU A 74 -1.63 -6.00 -1.79
CA GLU A 74 -2.46 -6.06 -3.01
C GLU A 74 -1.87 -5.20 -4.12
N ALA A 75 -1.44 -3.97 -3.79
CA ALA A 75 -0.75 -3.09 -4.73
C ALA A 75 0.55 -3.71 -5.24
N PHE A 76 1.31 -4.38 -4.37
CA PHE A 76 2.55 -5.06 -4.76
C PHE A 76 2.28 -6.21 -5.72
N SER A 77 1.26 -7.02 -5.44
CA SER A 77 0.83 -8.11 -6.32
C SER A 77 0.40 -7.58 -7.70
N ALA A 78 -0.31 -6.47 -7.75
CA ALA A 78 -0.68 -5.81 -9.01
C ALA A 78 0.54 -5.25 -9.76
N PHE A 79 1.49 -4.66 -9.03
CA PHE A 79 2.76 -4.16 -9.59
C PHE A 79 3.57 -5.29 -10.23
N MET A 80 3.74 -6.42 -9.54
CA MET A 80 4.48 -7.57 -10.07
C MET A 80 3.83 -8.15 -11.34
N ARG A 81 2.51 -8.32 -11.36
CA ARG A 81 1.78 -8.77 -12.57
C ARG A 81 1.97 -7.82 -13.75
N ASN A 82 2.00 -6.51 -13.51
CA ASN A 82 2.23 -5.52 -14.56
C ASN A 82 3.67 -5.54 -15.08
N ASN A 83 4.65 -5.79 -14.21
CA ASN A 83 6.05 -5.94 -14.60
C ASN A 83 6.29 -7.22 -15.41
N GLU A 84 5.70 -8.34 -15.00
CA GLU A 84 5.75 -9.60 -15.75
C GLU A 84 5.15 -9.45 -17.15
N ASN A 85 4.01 -8.77 -17.27
CA ASN A 85 3.38 -8.48 -18.56
C ASN A 85 4.15 -7.49 -19.44
N SER A 86 5.05 -6.67 -18.86
CA SER A 86 5.87 -5.71 -19.61
C SER A 86 7.16 -6.34 -20.17
N LEU A 87 7.49 -7.58 -19.77
CA LEU A 87 8.68 -8.33 -20.18
C LEU A 87 8.38 -9.40 -21.25
N ASN A 88 7.12 -9.53 -21.69
CA ASN A 88 6.67 -10.35 -22.82
C ASN A 88 6.39 -9.49 -24.05
#